data_AF-A0A068U6L2-F1
#
_entry.id   AF-A0A068U6L2-F1
#
_cell.length_a   1.000
_cell.length_b   1.000
_cell.length_c   1.000
_cell.angle_alpha   90.00
_cell.angle_beta   90.00
_cell.angle_gamma   90.00
#
_symmetry.space_group_name_H-M   'P 1'
#
loop_
_entity.id
_entity.type
_entity.pdbx_description
1 polymer ?
#
loop_
_entity_poly.entity_id
_entity_poly.type
_entity_poly.pdbx_seq_one_letter_code
_entity_poly.pdbx_strand_id
1 'polypeptide(L)'
;MASPSLHSLPGGLAVATNSLYSCSNFLPTPPHSSPPRSNSSLITRSPRNLCDRKTMSTSAQASSSLPPLPEDRIVLGCGAVSVDFLAAVASYPNPDDKTRSTSAKLQGGGNAGNALTCAARLGLKPRLISKVADDPQGKGLIEELEADGVDTSFLVVSEGGNSPFTYIIVDNQTKTRTCIHTPGFPPMIPDDLSTSNLLAAISGARLVYFDGRLHETALLVAQEANRRAIPILIDAERKREGLDDLLSLSSYVVCSAKFPQASLGFIKAA
;
A
#
# COMPACT_ATOMS: atom_id res chain seq x y z
N MET A 1 6.09 33.90 -58.17
CA MET A 1 6.54 34.55 -56.92
C MET A 1 6.66 33.44 -55.89
N ALA A 2 7.77 32.71 -55.86
CA ALA A 2 8.97 32.97 -55.05
C ALA A 2 8.73 32.79 -53.53
N SER A 3 9.13 31.63 -53.00
CA SER A 3 9.60 31.45 -51.61
C SER A 3 10.85 32.33 -51.36
N PRO A 4 11.20 32.68 -50.10
CA PRO A 4 11.98 31.78 -49.23
C PRO A 4 11.67 31.95 -47.70
N SER A 5 11.70 30.88 -46.90
CA SER A 5 12.79 30.38 -46.00
C SER A 5 12.79 30.89 -44.54
N LEU A 6 12.60 29.93 -43.62
CA LEU A 6 13.30 29.68 -42.34
C LEU A 6 13.99 30.84 -41.60
N HIS A 7 13.56 31.04 -40.35
CA HIS A 7 14.50 31.23 -39.24
C HIS A 7 14.05 30.43 -38.01
N SER A 8 14.85 29.40 -37.72
CA SER A 8 14.94 28.74 -36.42
C SER A 8 15.69 29.64 -35.44
N LEU A 9 15.22 29.69 -34.20
CA LEU A 9 16.07 30.00 -33.06
C LEU A 9 15.79 29.03 -31.89
N PRO A 10 16.83 28.63 -31.14
CA PRO A 10 16.82 27.46 -30.29
C PRO A 10 16.53 27.84 -28.83
N GLY A 11 15.71 27.04 -28.17
CA GLY A 11 15.39 27.24 -26.76
C GLY A 11 14.83 25.98 -26.14
N GLY A 12 15.41 24.82 -26.47
CA GLY A 12 15.13 23.57 -25.81
C GLY A 12 15.68 23.62 -24.39
N LEU A 13 14.84 24.02 -23.42
CA LEU A 13 15.08 23.65 -22.03
C LEU A 13 14.67 22.19 -21.88
N ALA A 14 15.56 21.30 -22.32
CA ALA A 14 15.49 19.89 -21.94
C ALA A 14 15.73 19.84 -20.43
N VAL A 15 14.65 19.80 -19.65
CA VAL A 15 14.74 19.34 -18.26
C VAL A 15 14.98 17.85 -18.37
N ALA A 16 16.24 17.45 -18.22
CA ALA A 16 16.60 16.06 -18.02
C ALA A 16 15.92 15.58 -16.74
N THR A 17 14.80 14.89 -16.87
CA THR A 17 14.20 14.09 -15.81
C THR A 17 15.08 12.86 -15.63
N ASN A 18 16.24 13.02 -15.02
CA ASN A 18 16.95 11.89 -14.47
C ASN A 18 16.05 11.27 -13.41
N SER A 19 15.75 9.98 -13.60
CA SER A 19 14.95 9.13 -12.72
C SER A 19 15.20 9.45 -11.25
N LEU A 20 14.21 10.06 -10.60
CA LEU A 20 14.18 10.33 -9.16
C LEU A 20 13.46 9.21 -8.39
N TYR A 21 13.04 8.14 -9.08
CA TYR A 21 12.36 7.00 -8.49
C TYR A 21 13.40 6.00 -7.96
N SER A 22 14.11 6.38 -6.89
CA SER A 22 14.91 5.43 -6.11
C SER A 22 14.38 5.42 -4.68
N CYS A 23 13.51 4.46 -4.38
CA CYS A 23 13.12 4.12 -3.03
C CYS A 23 14.22 3.28 -2.39
N SER A 24 15.19 3.92 -1.74
CA SER A 24 16.11 3.25 -0.83
C SER A 24 16.44 4.17 0.34
N ASN A 25 16.30 3.59 1.55
CA ASN A 25 16.67 4.12 2.86
C ASN A 25 15.59 4.93 3.57
N PHE A 26 15.05 4.38 4.68
CA PHE A 26 15.24 4.91 6.04
C PHE A 26 14.48 4.03 7.06
N LEU A 27 15.21 3.18 7.78
CA LEU A 27 14.79 2.68 9.10
C LEU A 27 15.85 3.14 10.11
N PRO A 28 15.49 3.86 11.18
CA PRO A 28 16.42 4.15 12.28
C PRO A 28 16.51 2.94 13.23
N THR A 29 17.73 2.49 13.53
CA THR A 29 18.00 1.49 14.57
C THR A 29 17.95 2.13 15.98
N PRO A 30 17.35 1.47 16.99
CA PRO A 30 17.36 1.97 18.37
C PRO A 30 18.66 1.58 19.11
N PRO A 31 19.16 2.40 20.05
CA PRO A 31 20.35 2.07 20.83
C PRO A 31 20.05 1.09 21.97
N HIS A 32 20.91 0.07 22.11
CA HIS A 32 20.94 -0.86 23.24
C HIS A 32 21.45 -0.18 24.51
N SER A 33 20.75 -0.36 25.64
CA SER A 33 21.30 -0.15 26.98
C SER A 33 21.10 -1.39 27.83
N SER A 34 22.18 -1.84 28.47
CA SER A 34 22.22 -3.02 29.36
C SER A 34 22.01 -2.61 30.81
N PRO A 35 21.38 -3.42 31.68
CA PRO A 35 21.34 -3.14 33.12
C PRO A 35 22.48 -3.84 33.87
N PRO A 36 22.93 -3.31 35.03
CA PRO A 36 23.98 -3.93 35.83
C PRO A 36 23.44 -4.99 36.80
N ARG A 37 24.30 -5.97 37.12
CA ARG A 37 24.10 -7.01 38.13
C ARG A 37 24.43 -6.48 39.54
N SER A 38 23.73 -6.99 40.56
CA SER A 38 24.23 -7.02 41.94
C SER A 38 23.84 -8.33 42.64
N ASN A 39 24.70 -8.74 43.59
CA ASN A 39 24.88 -10.09 44.15
C ASN A 39 24.49 -10.16 45.64
N SER A 40 24.24 -11.41 46.09
CA SER A 40 24.38 -11.96 47.47
C SER A 40 23.26 -11.62 48.48
N SER A 41 22.91 -12.41 49.51
CA SER A 41 23.45 -13.61 50.19
C SER A 41 22.31 -14.20 51.08
N LEU A 42 22.02 -15.51 51.06
CA LEU A 42 22.34 -16.59 52.03
C LEU A 42 21.87 -16.45 53.50
N ILE A 43 21.33 -17.58 54.05
CA ILE A 43 21.21 -18.09 55.46
C ILE A 43 19.74 -18.36 55.88
N THR A 44 19.25 -19.48 56.47
CA THR A 44 19.67 -20.88 56.82
C THR A 44 18.44 -21.74 57.23
N ARG A 45 18.47 -23.05 56.92
CA ARG A 45 17.90 -24.31 57.55
C ARG A 45 16.64 -24.24 58.47
N SER A 46 15.63 -25.14 58.38
CA SER A 46 15.67 -26.60 58.68
C SER A 46 14.31 -27.32 58.33
N PRO A 47 14.14 -28.67 58.46
CA PRO A 47 13.45 -29.51 57.45
C PRO A 47 12.14 -30.21 57.87
N ARG A 48 11.55 -30.91 56.87
CA ARG A 48 10.58 -32.04 56.87
C ARG A 48 9.15 -31.69 56.43
N ASN A 49 8.77 -32.06 55.22
CA ASN A 49 8.01 -33.30 55.00
C ASN A 49 7.82 -33.57 53.49
N LEU A 50 8.04 -34.84 53.17
CA LEU A 50 8.01 -35.46 51.88
C LEU A 50 6.55 -35.63 51.42
N CYS A 51 6.19 -35.13 50.24
CA CYS A 51 5.02 -35.62 49.52
C CYS A 51 5.29 -35.52 48.01
N ASP A 52 5.38 -36.70 47.39
CA ASP A 52 5.65 -36.92 45.98
C ASP A 52 4.69 -36.14 45.08
N ARG A 53 5.22 -35.16 44.35
CA ARG A 53 4.54 -34.56 43.20
C ARG A 53 5.40 -34.78 41.98
N LYS A 54 5.07 -35.84 41.23
CA LYS A 54 5.62 -36.13 39.90
C LYS A 54 5.63 -34.86 39.06
N THR A 55 6.82 -34.32 38.83
CA THR A 55 7.06 -33.20 37.93
C THR A 55 7.10 -33.79 36.52
N MET A 56 5.99 -33.69 35.79
CA MET A 56 6.00 -33.84 34.34
C MET A 56 6.76 -32.65 33.76
N SER A 57 8.03 -32.86 33.45
CA SER A 57 8.84 -31.96 32.63
C SER A 57 8.34 -32.06 31.18
N THR A 58 7.30 -31.30 30.85
CA THR A 58 6.99 -31.00 29.44
C THR A 58 7.79 -29.76 29.04
N SER A 59 9.00 -30.00 28.55
CA SER A 59 9.74 -29.01 27.78
C SER A 59 8.99 -28.76 26.47
N ALA A 60 8.02 -27.85 26.49
CA ALA A 60 7.45 -27.30 25.27
C ALA A 60 8.51 -26.39 24.63
N GLN A 61 9.40 -26.98 23.83
CA GLN A 61 10.16 -26.21 22.85
C GLN A 61 9.18 -25.68 21.82
N ALA A 62 8.73 -24.44 22.01
CA ALA A 62 8.07 -23.67 20.97
C ALA A 62 9.10 -23.27 19.91
N SER A 63 9.52 -24.24 19.10
CA SER A 63 10.16 -24.01 17.81
C SER A 63 9.07 -23.85 16.77
N SER A 64 8.36 -22.72 16.77
CA SER A 64 7.46 -22.39 15.68
C SER A 64 8.21 -21.57 14.64
N SER A 65 9.12 -22.20 13.91
CA SER A 65 9.50 -21.67 12.60
C SER A 65 8.22 -21.59 11.78
N LEU A 66 7.88 -20.40 11.27
CA LEU A 66 6.74 -20.24 10.38
C LEU A 66 6.84 -21.27 9.25
N PRO A 67 5.71 -21.86 8.81
CA PRO A 67 5.74 -22.81 7.70
C PRO A 67 6.37 -22.13 6.47
N PRO A 68 7.12 -22.88 5.64
CA PRO A 68 7.71 -22.33 4.43
C PRO A 68 6.61 -21.74 3.55
N LEU A 69 6.83 -20.53 3.06
CA LEU A 69 5.86 -19.84 2.23
C LEU A 69 5.61 -20.65 0.93
N PRO A 70 4.35 -20.82 0.47
CA PRO A 70 4.01 -21.59 -0.74
C PRO A 70 4.80 -21.13 -1.99
N GLU A 71 5.00 -21.99 -2.99
CA GLU A 71 5.77 -21.64 -4.19
C GLU A 71 5.07 -20.57 -5.08
N ASP A 72 3.73 -20.59 -5.13
CA ASP A 72 2.91 -19.64 -5.88
C ASP A 72 2.30 -18.57 -4.97
N ARG A 73 3.04 -17.48 -4.77
CA ARG A 73 2.71 -16.37 -3.86
C ARG A 73 2.01 -15.21 -4.55
N ILE A 74 1.06 -15.51 -5.43
CA ILE A 74 0.36 -14.46 -6.17
C ILE A 74 -0.65 -13.78 -5.24
N VAL A 75 -0.48 -12.47 -5.08
CA VAL A 75 -1.45 -11.58 -4.43
C VAL A 75 -2.02 -10.66 -5.50
N LEU A 76 -3.32 -10.76 -5.77
CA LEU A 76 -3.97 -9.84 -6.69
C LEU A 76 -4.47 -8.64 -5.89
N GLY A 77 -4.09 -7.42 -6.26
CA GLY A 77 -4.71 -6.20 -5.73
C GLY A 77 -5.62 -5.57 -6.76
N CYS A 78 -6.75 -5.02 -6.31
CA CYS A 78 -7.58 -4.11 -7.09
C CYS A 78 -7.86 -2.87 -6.24
N GLY A 79 -7.39 -1.71 -6.69
CA GLY A 79 -7.52 -0.48 -5.91
C GLY A 79 -6.71 0.68 -6.47
N ALA A 80 -6.47 1.68 -5.65
CA ALA A 80 -5.86 2.94 -6.08
C ALA A 80 -4.34 2.87 -6.20
N VAL A 81 -3.85 3.42 -7.31
CA VAL A 81 -2.49 3.96 -7.46
C VAL A 81 -2.56 5.46 -7.64
N SER A 82 -1.51 6.18 -7.26
CA SER A 82 -1.47 7.63 -7.40
C SER A 82 -0.02 8.13 -7.37
N VAL A 83 0.28 9.24 -8.04
CA VAL A 83 1.54 9.97 -7.82
C VAL A 83 1.37 10.94 -6.65
N ASP A 84 2.26 10.87 -5.67
CA ASP A 84 2.29 11.79 -4.54
C ASP A 84 3.35 12.87 -4.75
N PHE A 85 2.91 14.13 -4.78
CA PHE A 85 3.75 15.33 -4.76
C PHE A 85 3.92 15.78 -3.31
N LEU A 86 5.01 15.34 -2.68
CA LEU A 86 5.27 15.62 -1.27
C LEU A 86 6.07 16.92 -1.12
N ALA A 87 5.59 17.81 -0.25
CA ALA A 87 6.29 19.00 0.19
C ALA A 87 6.30 19.04 1.72
N ALA A 88 7.48 18.94 2.33
CA ALA A 88 7.62 19.16 3.76
C ALA A 88 7.80 20.65 4.05
N VAL A 89 7.08 21.20 5.02
CA VAL A 89 7.15 22.61 5.44
C VAL A 89 7.51 22.70 6.91
N ALA A 90 8.06 23.85 7.34
CA ALA A 90 8.40 24.07 8.74
C ALA A 90 7.15 24.10 9.64
N SER A 91 6.10 24.76 9.15
CA SER A 91 4.74 24.82 9.69
C SER A 91 3.76 24.91 8.52
N TYR A 92 2.48 24.58 8.74
CA TYR A 92 1.47 24.82 7.71
C TYR A 92 1.41 26.30 7.28
N PRO A 93 1.20 26.58 5.98
CA PRO A 93 0.90 27.92 5.52
C PRO A 93 -0.49 28.36 6.00
N ASN A 94 -0.67 29.65 6.26
CA ASN A 94 -2.01 30.21 6.35
C ASN A 94 -2.61 30.33 4.94
N PRO A 95 -3.94 30.50 4.81
CA PRO A 95 -4.54 30.89 3.54
C PRO A 95 -3.84 32.13 2.96
N ASP A 96 -3.54 32.08 1.65
CA ASP A 96 -2.82 33.14 0.90
C ASP A 96 -1.31 33.30 1.20
N ASP A 97 -0.72 32.45 2.06
CA ASP A 97 0.72 32.49 2.31
C ASP A 97 1.52 31.84 1.17
N LYS A 98 2.65 32.46 0.83
CA LYS A 98 3.70 31.85 0.01
C LYS A 98 4.79 31.26 0.90
N THR A 99 4.73 29.96 1.15
CA THR A 99 5.69 29.24 1.99
C THR A 99 6.72 28.46 1.17
N ARG A 100 7.97 28.45 1.64
CA ARG A 100 9.06 27.63 1.06
C ARG A 100 9.03 26.22 1.67
N SER A 101 9.13 25.19 0.84
CA SER A 101 9.32 23.83 1.33
C SER A 101 10.73 23.63 1.90
N THR A 102 10.82 22.82 2.95
CA THR A 102 12.07 22.32 3.55
C THR A 102 12.64 21.14 2.76
N SER A 103 11.77 20.35 2.13
CA SER A 103 12.14 19.32 1.15
C SER A 103 10.96 19.02 0.24
N ALA A 104 11.22 18.51 -0.96
CA ALA A 104 10.19 18.02 -1.87
C ALA A 104 10.57 16.66 -2.45
N LYS A 105 9.58 15.81 -2.71
CA LYS A 105 9.73 14.50 -3.36
C LYS A 105 8.54 14.20 -4.26
N LEU A 106 8.80 13.41 -5.30
CA LEU A 106 7.79 12.79 -6.15
C LEU A 106 7.91 11.29 -5.98
N GLN A 107 6.83 10.61 -5.61
CA GLN A 107 6.85 9.16 -5.37
C GLN A 107 5.52 8.52 -5.77
N GLY A 108 5.54 7.22 -6.03
CA GLY A 108 4.35 6.41 -6.13
C GLY A 108 3.62 6.31 -4.79
N GLY A 109 2.30 6.19 -4.88
CA GLY A 109 1.38 6.14 -3.76
C GLY A 109 0.09 5.41 -4.13
N GLY A 110 -0.97 5.71 -3.38
CA GLY A 110 -2.21 4.93 -3.41
C GLY A 110 -2.12 3.67 -2.55
N ASN A 111 -3.22 3.28 -1.91
CA ASN A 111 -3.21 2.21 -0.91
C ASN A 111 -2.85 0.87 -1.55
N ALA A 112 -3.44 0.52 -2.70
CA ALA A 112 -3.07 -0.68 -3.43
C ALA A 112 -1.63 -0.63 -3.96
N GLY A 113 -1.19 0.49 -4.52
CA GLY A 113 0.21 0.67 -4.96
C GLY A 113 1.21 0.41 -3.82
N ASN A 114 0.97 1.01 -2.66
CA ASN A 114 1.80 0.85 -1.46
C ASN A 114 1.77 -0.59 -0.91
N ALA A 115 0.57 -1.18 -0.79
CA ALA A 115 0.39 -2.52 -0.25
C ALA A 115 1.07 -3.59 -1.12
N LEU A 116 0.91 -3.50 -2.44
CA LEU A 116 1.50 -4.45 -3.37
C LEU A 116 3.02 -4.26 -3.52
N THR A 117 3.52 -3.03 -3.49
CA THR A 117 4.96 -2.77 -3.41
C THR A 117 5.57 -3.41 -2.16
N CYS A 118 4.91 -3.28 -1.01
CA CYS A 118 5.32 -3.96 0.22
C CYS A 118 5.31 -5.49 0.05
N ALA A 119 4.24 -6.03 -0.53
CA ALA A 119 4.13 -7.46 -0.82
C ALA A 119 5.28 -7.97 -1.71
N ALA A 120 5.65 -7.24 -2.76
CA ALA A 120 6.76 -7.58 -3.63
C ALA A 120 8.10 -7.61 -2.87
N ARG A 121 8.36 -6.57 -2.07
CA ARG A 121 9.57 -6.46 -1.23
C ARG A 121 9.66 -7.55 -0.15
N LEU A 122 8.54 -8.13 0.27
CA LEU A 122 8.47 -9.30 1.15
C LEU A 122 8.63 -10.65 0.42
N GLY A 123 8.88 -10.64 -0.89
CA GLY A 123 9.11 -11.84 -1.70
C GLY A 123 7.83 -12.52 -2.20
N LEU A 124 6.72 -11.80 -2.24
CA LEU A 124 5.48 -12.24 -2.91
C LEU A 124 5.50 -11.83 -4.40
N LYS A 125 4.50 -12.28 -5.17
CA LYS A 125 4.36 -12.00 -6.60
C LYS A 125 3.06 -11.20 -6.85
N PRO A 126 3.02 -9.91 -6.52
CA PRO A 126 1.81 -9.14 -6.62
C PRO A 126 1.43 -8.83 -8.07
N ARG A 127 0.13 -8.84 -8.35
CA ARG A 127 -0.48 -8.37 -9.59
C ARG A 127 -1.45 -7.24 -9.28
N LEU A 128 -1.54 -6.25 -10.14
CA LEU A 128 -2.37 -5.09 -9.89
C LEU A 128 -3.39 -4.85 -11.00
N ILE A 129 -4.65 -4.75 -10.61
CA ILE A 129 -5.73 -4.15 -11.40
C ILE A 129 -5.94 -2.74 -10.88
N SER A 130 -5.70 -1.76 -11.75
CA SER A 130 -5.99 -0.35 -11.49
C SER A 130 -6.09 0.40 -12.81
N LYS A 131 -6.23 1.73 -12.77
CA LYS A 131 -6.27 2.57 -13.96
C LYS A 131 -5.39 3.80 -13.83
N VAL A 132 -4.64 4.08 -14.89
CA VAL A 132 -3.85 5.29 -15.12
C VAL A 132 -4.16 5.84 -16.52
N ALA A 133 -3.69 7.05 -16.81
CA ALA A 133 -3.71 7.61 -18.16
C ALA A 133 -2.36 7.40 -18.86
N ASP A 134 -2.32 7.60 -20.17
CA ASP A 134 -1.11 7.62 -20.99
C ASP A 134 -0.23 8.88 -20.81
N ASP A 135 -0.40 9.58 -19.68
CA ASP A 135 0.34 10.77 -19.29
C ASP A 135 1.71 10.42 -18.64
N PRO A 136 2.61 11.40 -18.43
CA PRO A 136 3.92 11.12 -17.84
C PRO A 136 3.85 10.50 -16.44
N GLN A 137 2.79 10.80 -15.69
CA GLN A 137 2.56 10.35 -14.33
C GLN A 137 2.15 8.88 -14.32
N GLY A 138 1.29 8.45 -15.25
CA GLY A 138 0.92 7.05 -15.42
C GLY A 138 2.10 6.20 -15.86
N LYS A 139 2.91 6.70 -16.80
CA LYS A 139 4.16 6.04 -17.21
C LYS A 139 5.12 5.87 -16.02
N GLY A 140 5.35 6.93 -15.26
CA GLY A 140 6.21 6.88 -14.07
C GLY A 140 5.69 5.92 -13.00
N LEU A 141 4.37 5.84 -12.78
CA LEU A 141 3.78 4.87 -11.85
C LEU A 141 4.02 3.43 -12.29
N ILE A 142 3.82 3.13 -13.57
CA ILE A 142 4.04 1.79 -14.11
C ILE A 142 5.52 1.40 -13.95
N GLU A 143 6.44 2.29 -14.34
CA GLU A 143 7.89 2.07 -14.20
C GLU A 143 8.31 1.83 -12.74
N GLU A 144 7.78 2.62 -11.79
CA GLU A 144 8.09 2.48 -10.37
C GLU A 144 7.56 1.15 -9.79
N LEU A 145 6.31 0.79 -10.12
CA LEU A 145 5.69 -0.47 -9.70
C LEU A 145 6.45 -1.69 -10.23
N GLU A 146 6.81 -1.67 -11.52
CA GLU A 146 7.58 -2.74 -12.16
C GLU A 146 8.98 -2.88 -11.55
N ALA A 147 9.65 -1.75 -11.26
CA ALA A 147 10.95 -1.74 -10.60
C ALA A 147 10.91 -2.36 -9.19
N ASP A 148 9.79 -2.24 -8.48
CA ASP A 148 9.56 -2.88 -7.19
C ASP A 148 9.07 -4.34 -7.31
N GLY A 149 8.85 -4.86 -8.52
CA GLY A 149 8.45 -6.24 -8.78
C GLY A 149 6.94 -6.50 -8.77
N VAL A 150 6.12 -5.45 -8.97
CA VAL A 150 4.67 -5.57 -9.15
C VAL A 150 4.35 -5.85 -10.62
N ASP A 151 3.55 -6.88 -10.88
CA ASP A 151 3.05 -7.18 -12.23
C ASP A 151 1.92 -6.21 -12.61
N THR A 152 2.26 -5.32 -13.53
CA THR A 152 1.45 -4.22 -14.09
C THR A 152 0.68 -4.63 -15.35
N SER A 153 0.78 -5.88 -15.81
CA SER A 153 0.16 -6.34 -17.07
C SER A 153 -1.38 -6.20 -17.11
N PHE A 154 -2.00 -5.96 -15.95
CA PHE A 154 -3.46 -5.82 -15.78
C PHE A 154 -3.89 -4.39 -15.41
N LEU A 155 -2.98 -3.42 -15.45
CA LEU A 155 -3.32 -2.00 -15.39
C LEU A 155 -4.03 -1.60 -16.68
N VAL A 156 -5.11 -0.85 -16.52
CA VAL A 156 -5.78 -0.16 -17.62
C VAL A 156 -5.06 1.16 -17.85
N VAL A 157 -4.70 1.42 -19.10
CA VAL A 157 -4.14 2.71 -19.52
C VAL A 157 -5.14 3.38 -20.45
N SER A 158 -5.72 4.50 -20.04
CA SER A 158 -6.63 5.26 -20.90
C SER A 158 -5.87 6.11 -21.91
N GLU A 159 -6.40 6.20 -23.12
CA GLU A 159 -5.96 7.19 -24.11
C GLU A 159 -6.44 8.59 -23.66
N GLY A 160 -5.49 9.44 -23.29
CA GLY A 160 -5.75 10.76 -22.73
C GLY A 160 -6.28 10.76 -21.29
N GLY A 161 -6.56 11.97 -20.81
CA GLY A 161 -6.99 12.23 -19.44
C GLY A 161 -5.83 12.49 -18.49
N ASN A 162 -5.95 12.09 -17.24
CA ASN A 162 -4.90 12.24 -16.23
C ASN A 162 -4.86 11.04 -15.28
N SER A 163 -3.65 10.66 -14.88
CA SER A 163 -3.42 9.71 -13.80
C SER A 163 -3.78 10.34 -12.44
N PRO A 164 -4.19 9.55 -11.43
CA PRO A 164 -4.49 10.08 -10.11
C PRO A 164 -3.22 10.66 -9.46
N PHE A 165 -3.32 11.82 -8.83
CA PHE A 165 -2.21 12.39 -8.06
C PHE A 165 -2.68 13.11 -6.79
N THR A 166 -1.77 13.26 -5.83
CA THR A 166 -2.06 13.92 -4.56
C THR A 166 -0.95 14.89 -4.20
N TYR A 167 -1.30 16.15 -3.91
CA TYR A 167 -0.38 17.04 -3.21
C TYR A 167 -0.42 16.74 -1.72
N ILE A 168 0.74 16.46 -1.14
CA ILE A 168 0.88 16.14 0.29
C ILE A 168 1.77 17.18 0.93
N ILE A 169 1.17 18.02 1.78
CA ILE A 169 1.90 18.98 2.61
C ILE A 169 2.16 18.31 3.95
N VAL A 170 3.43 18.06 4.27
CA VAL A 170 3.87 17.48 5.54
C VAL A 170 4.34 18.59 6.45
N ASP A 171 3.69 18.74 7.59
CA ASP A 171 4.06 19.76 8.58
C ASP A 171 5.05 19.20 9.61
N ASN A 172 6.26 19.74 9.63
CA ASN A 172 7.30 19.35 10.57
C ASN A 172 7.04 19.81 12.00
N GLN A 173 6.22 20.83 12.23
CA GLN A 173 5.87 21.30 13.57
C GLN A 173 4.84 20.37 14.21
N THR A 174 3.68 20.16 13.56
CA THR A 174 2.61 19.34 14.14
C THR A 174 2.76 17.83 13.87
N LYS A 175 3.68 17.43 12.99
CA LYS A 175 3.87 16.03 12.54
C LYS A 175 2.61 15.44 11.91
N THR A 176 1.82 16.28 11.25
CA THR A 176 0.63 15.86 10.50
C THR A 176 0.83 16.10 9.00
N ARG A 177 -0.16 15.67 8.21
CA ARG A 177 -0.19 15.96 6.78
C ARG A 177 -1.56 16.44 6.32
N THR A 178 -1.57 17.27 5.28
CA THR A 178 -2.75 17.63 4.52
C THR A 178 -2.61 17.11 3.09
N CYS A 179 -3.64 16.44 2.59
CA CYS A 179 -3.66 15.82 1.26
C CYS A 179 -4.72 16.49 0.39
N ILE A 180 -4.32 16.99 -0.78
CA ILE A 180 -5.21 17.52 -1.81
C ILE A 180 -5.14 16.56 -2.99
N HIS A 181 -6.21 15.78 -3.17
CA HIS A 181 -6.23 14.67 -4.12
C HIS A 181 -6.99 15.05 -5.39
N THR A 182 -6.38 14.75 -6.54
CA THR A 182 -7.02 14.79 -7.86
C THR A 182 -7.25 13.35 -8.33
N PRO A 183 -8.51 12.95 -8.58
CA PRO A 183 -8.79 11.61 -9.09
C PRO A 183 -8.27 11.45 -10.51
N GLY A 184 -8.04 10.19 -10.92
CA GLY A 184 -7.77 9.88 -12.31
C GLY A 184 -9.00 10.09 -13.18
N PHE A 185 -8.77 10.50 -14.43
CA PHE A 185 -9.82 10.68 -15.42
C PHE A 185 -9.36 10.10 -16.76
N PRO A 186 -10.21 9.38 -17.52
CA PRO A 186 -11.55 8.91 -17.13
C PRO A 186 -11.51 7.94 -15.93
N PRO A 187 -12.59 7.87 -15.12
CA PRO A 187 -12.66 6.90 -14.02
C PRO A 187 -12.56 5.47 -14.56
N MET A 188 -12.15 4.54 -13.70
CA MET A 188 -12.23 3.12 -14.02
C MET A 188 -13.68 2.68 -13.95
N ILE A 189 -14.13 1.98 -15.00
CA ILE A 189 -15.44 1.34 -15.06
C ILE A 189 -15.25 -0.17 -15.22
N PRO A 190 -16.27 -0.98 -14.89
CA PRO A 190 -16.28 -2.43 -15.13
C PRO A 190 -15.78 -2.86 -16.50
N ASP A 191 -16.24 -2.20 -17.57
CA ASP A 191 -15.98 -2.57 -18.96
C ASP A 191 -14.51 -2.37 -19.38
N ASP A 192 -13.74 -1.57 -18.64
CA ASP A 192 -12.30 -1.44 -18.87
C ASP A 192 -11.54 -2.75 -18.59
N LEU A 193 -12.11 -3.63 -17.74
CA LEU A 193 -11.52 -4.91 -17.39
C LEU A 193 -12.21 -6.05 -18.14
N SER A 194 -11.60 -6.47 -19.25
CA SER A 194 -12.13 -7.61 -20.01
C SER A 194 -12.16 -8.89 -19.16
N THR A 195 -13.14 -9.76 -19.44
CA THR A 195 -13.26 -11.06 -18.76
C THR A 195 -11.97 -11.88 -18.85
N SER A 196 -11.29 -11.88 -20.00
CA SER A 196 -10.02 -12.59 -20.16
C SER A 196 -8.93 -12.02 -19.26
N ASN A 197 -8.83 -10.69 -19.13
CA ASN A 197 -7.85 -10.05 -18.25
C ASN A 197 -8.15 -10.33 -16.78
N LEU A 198 -9.42 -10.29 -16.36
CA LEU A 198 -9.82 -10.67 -15.01
C LEU A 198 -9.42 -12.13 -14.70
N LEU A 199 -9.78 -13.06 -15.58
CA LEU A 199 -9.49 -14.49 -15.39
C LEU A 199 -7.98 -14.76 -15.37
N ALA A 200 -7.20 -14.06 -16.19
CA ALA A 200 -5.74 -14.15 -16.21
C ALA A 200 -5.11 -13.57 -14.94
N ALA A 201 -5.54 -12.37 -14.51
CA ALA A 201 -5.03 -11.69 -13.32
C ALA A 201 -5.21 -12.55 -12.07
N ILE A 202 -6.40 -13.12 -11.89
CA ILE A 202 -6.77 -13.91 -10.71
C ILE A 202 -6.24 -15.35 -10.74
N SER A 203 -5.78 -15.83 -11.90
CA SER A 203 -5.29 -17.19 -12.04
C SER A 203 -4.11 -17.48 -11.12
N GLY A 204 -4.25 -18.49 -10.26
CA GLY A 204 -3.22 -18.87 -9.28
C GLY A 204 -3.16 -17.99 -8.02
N ALA A 205 -3.90 -16.87 -7.97
CA ALA A 205 -3.93 -15.98 -6.80
C ALA A 205 -4.34 -16.73 -5.53
N ARG A 206 -3.64 -16.44 -4.43
CA ARG A 206 -3.88 -17.02 -3.10
C ARG A 206 -4.58 -16.05 -2.15
N LEU A 207 -4.60 -14.77 -2.50
CA LEU A 207 -5.24 -13.69 -1.77
C LEU A 207 -5.63 -12.60 -2.76
N VAL A 208 -6.78 -11.96 -2.55
CA VAL A 208 -7.16 -10.73 -3.26
C VAL A 208 -7.27 -9.58 -2.26
N TYR A 209 -6.58 -8.47 -2.54
CA TYR A 209 -6.54 -7.25 -1.73
C TYR A 209 -7.37 -6.13 -2.35
N PHE A 210 -8.13 -5.42 -1.53
CA PHE A 210 -8.89 -4.23 -1.92
C PHE A 210 -8.70 -3.10 -0.91
N ASP A 211 -8.69 -1.86 -1.37
CA ASP A 211 -8.62 -0.65 -0.53
C ASP A 211 -9.94 0.16 -0.51
N GLY A 212 -11.02 -0.42 -1.07
CA GLY A 212 -12.32 0.22 -1.22
C GLY A 212 -12.37 1.35 -2.26
N ARG A 213 -11.40 1.40 -3.19
CA ARG A 213 -11.43 2.28 -4.37
C ARG A 213 -11.83 1.47 -5.61
N LEU A 214 -12.21 2.19 -6.68
CA LEU A 214 -12.65 1.59 -7.95
C LEU A 214 -13.80 0.59 -7.72
N HIS A 215 -14.77 0.97 -6.89
CA HIS A 215 -15.65 0.02 -6.20
C HIS A 215 -16.46 -0.89 -7.13
N GLU A 216 -16.86 -0.42 -8.31
CA GLU A 216 -17.62 -1.22 -9.29
C GLU A 216 -16.74 -2.35 -9.85
N THR A 217 -15.53 -2.02 -10.32
CA THR A 217 -14.58 -3.02 -10.81
C THR A 217 -14.05 -3.90 -9.68
N ALA A 218 -13.82 -3.33 -8.49
CA ALA A 218 -13.42 -4.08 -7.30
C ALA A 218 -14.47 -5.14 -6.93
N LEU A 219 -15.76 -4.81 -7.01
CA LEU A 219 -16.85 -5.74 -6.74
C LEU A 219 -16.85 -6.91 -7.74
N LEU A 220 -16.62 -6.64 -9.04
CA LEU A 220 -16.48 -7.71 -10.04
C LEU A 220 -15.31 -8.65 -9.74
N VAL A 221 -14.15 -8.10 -9.37
CA VAL A 221 -12.98 -8.89 -8.99
C VAL A 221 -13.27 -9.69 -7.71
N ALA A 222 -13.95 -9.10 -6.73
CA ALA A 222 -14.30 -9.74 -5.47
C ALA A 222 -15.30 -10.89 -5.67
N GLN A 223 -16.30 -10.72 -6.55
CA GLN A 223 -17.25 -11.77 -6.90
C GLN A 223 -16.55 -12.98 -7.54
N GLU A 224 -15.60 -12.73 -8.45
CA GLU A 224 -14.83 -13.81 -9.08
C GLU A 224 -13.88 -14.50 -8.08
N ALA A 225 -13.27 -13.75 -7.16
CA ALA A 225 -12.47 -14.29 -6.07
C ALA A 225 -13.30 -15.19 -5.14
N ASN A 226 -14.48 -14.72 -4.74
CA ASN A 226 -15.41 -15.47 -3.90
C ASN A 226 -15.89 -16.75 -4.59
N ARG A 227 -16.21 -16.70 -5.90
CA ARG A 227 -16.58 -17.87 -6.70
C ARG A 227 -15.48 -18.95 -6.74
N ARG A 228 -14.22 -18.53 -6.64
CA ARG A 228 -13.04 -19.41 -6.60
C ARG A 228 -12.61 -19.80 -5.19
N ALA A 229 -13.33 -19.34 -4.16
CA ALA A 229 -12.95 -19.50 -2.76
C ALA A 229 -11.53 -18.97 -2.45
N ILE A 230 -11.11 -17.89 -3.13
CA ILE A 230 -9.85 -17.20 -2.82
C ILE A 230 -10.13 -16.21 -1.67
N PRO A 231 -9.35 -16.24 -0.58
CA PRO A 231 -9.54 -15.31 0.53
C PRO A 231 -9.44 -13.85 0.07
N ILE A 232 -10.33 -13.00 0.62
CA ILE A 232 -10.42 -11.57 0.32
C ILE A 232 -9.99 -10.77 1.55
N LEU A 233 -8.99 -9.91 1.37
CA LEU A 233 -8.52 -8.93 2.35
C LEU A 233 -8.97 -7.52 1.93
N ILE A 234 -9.63 -6.82 2.84
CA ILE A 234 -10.05 -5.43 2.62
C ILE A 234 -9.35 -4.50 3.61
N ASP A 235 -8.70 -3.48 3.08
CA ASP A 235 -8.22 -2.32 3.83
C ASP A 235 -9.30 -1.23 3.86
N ALA A 236 -10.09 -1.26 4.93
CA ALA A 236 -11.21 -0.35 5.18
C ALA A 236 -10.73 0.89 5.95
N GLU A 237 -10.15 1.85 5.23
CA GLU A 237 -9.61 3.09 5.81
C GLU A 237 -10.73 4.03 6.32
N ARG A 238 -11.76 4.25 5.49
CA ARG A 238 -12.91 5.15 5.74
C ARG A 238 -14.14 4.65 4.99
N LYS A 239 -15.34 5.00 5.46
CA LYS A 239 -16.59 4.68 4.75
C LYS A 239 -16.59 5.33 3.36
N ARG A 240 -16.91 4.55 2.34
CA ARG A 240 -16.96 4.95 0.92
C ARG A 240 -18.08 4.18 0.23
N GLU A 241 -18.51 4.68 -0.91
CA GLU A 241 -19.45 3.99 -1.79
C GLU A 241 -18.92 2.61 -2.21
N GLY A 242 -19.81 1.62 -2.27
CA GLY A 242 -19.51 0.22 -2.62
C GLY A 242 -18.67 -0.57 -1.60
N LEU A 243 -18.19 0.05 -0.51
CA LEU A 243 -17.41 -0.66 0.50
C LEU A 243 -18.23 -1.74 1.23
N ASP A 244 -19.51 -1.48 1.48
CA ASP A 244 -20.38 -2.43 2.20
C ASP A 244 -20.56 -3.74 1.40
N ASP A 245 -20.68 -3.64 0.06
CA ASP A 245 -20.76 -4.80 -0.82
C ASP A 245 -19.47 -5.62 -0.79
N LEU A 246 -18.31 -4.96 -0.80
CA LEU A 246 -17.02 -5.65 -0.67
C LEU A 246 -16.88 -6.32 0.71
N LEU A 247 -17.24 -5.63 1.79
CA LEU A 247 -17.17 -6.17 3.16
C LEU A 247 -18.01 -7.44 3.32
N SER A 248 -19.15 -7.54 2.63
CA SER A 248 -19.99 -8.74 2.63
C SER A 248 -19.31 -9.99 2.07
N LEU A 249 -18.27 -9.81 1.25
CA LEU A 249 -17.47 -10.89 0.63
C LEU A 249 -16.12 -11.11 1.34
N SER A 250 -15.78 -10.30 2.34
CA SER A 250 -14.45 -10.30 2.95
C SER A 250 -14.17 -11.56 3.78
N SER A 251 -12.93 -12.05 3.70
CA SER A 251 -12.39 -13.05 4.63
C SER A 251 -11.63 -12.38 5.78
N TYR A 252 -10.98 -11.26 5.47
CA TYR A 252 -10.21 -10.46 6.41
C TYR A 252 -10.49 -8.97 6.18
N VAL A 253 -10.56 -8.22 7.27
CA VAL A 253 -10.68 -6.75 7.23
C VAL A 253 -9.60 -6.15 8.09
N VAL A 254 -8.79 -5.28 7.49
CA VAL A 254 -7.88 -4.38 8.20
C VAL A 254 -8.52 -3.00 8.15
N CYS A 255 -8.56 -2.32 9.29
CA CYS A 255 -9.19 -1.01 9.35
C CYS A 255 -8.45 -0.10 10.33
N SER A 256 -8.61 1.21 10.14
CA SER A 256 -8.08 2.17 11.11
C SER A 256 -8.86 2.07 12.42
N ALA A 257 -8.24 2.41 13.56
CA ALA A 257 -8.91 2.38 14.86
C ALA A 257 -10.21 3.22 14.92
N LYS A 258 -10.34 4.22 14.04
CA LYS A 258 -11.52 5.09 13.94
C LYS A 258 -12.63 4.52 13.06
N PHE A 259 -12.34 3.54 12.19
CA PHE A 259 -13.31 3.00 11.23
C PHE A 259 -14.46 2.24 11.89
N PRO A 260 -14.24 1.30 12.83
CA PRO A 260 -15.34 0.59 13.51
C PRO A 260 -16.31 1.53 14.21
N GLN A 261 -15.82 2.65 14.77
CA GLN A 261 -16.63 3.63 15.51
C GLN A 261 -17.59 4.40 14.59
N ALA A 262 -17.20 4.67 13.35
CA ALA A 262 -18.06 5.30 12.35
C ALA A 262 -19.06 4.30 11.71
N SER A 263 -18.79 3.00 11.84
CA SER A 263 -19.50 1.91 11.18
C SER A 263 -20.26 1.00 12.15
N LEU A 264 -20.57 1.49 13.37
CA LEU A 264 -21.14 0.78 14.53
C LEU A 264 -22.54 0.13 14.32
N GLY A 265 -22.96 -0.10 13.08
CA GLY A 265 -24.03 -1.05 12.72
C GLY A 265 -23.54 -2.44 12.31
N PHE A 266 -22.23 -2.69 12.09
CA PHE A 266 -21.81 -3.79 11.20
C PHE A 266 -20.77 -4.79 11.72
N ILE A 267 -20.25 -4.67 12.94
CA ILE A 267 -19.32 -5.68 13.47
C ILE A 267 -20.02 -6.50 14.55
N LYS A 268 -20.68 -7.59 14.15
CA LYS A 268 -20.79 -8.76 15.04
C LYS A 268 -19.42 -9.42 15.04
N ALA A 269 -18.64 -9.16 16.08
CA ALA A 269 -17.45 -9.96 16.38
C ALA A 269 -17.89 -11.43 16.53
N ALA A 270 -17.26 -12.31 15.77
CA ALA A 270 -17.25 -13.75 16.03
C ALA A 270 -16.10 -14.07 16.99
#